data_AF-A0A7J4GDC9-F1
#
_entry.id   AF-A0A7J4GDC9-F1
#
_cell.length_a   1.000
_cell.length_b   1.000
_cell.length_c   1.000
_cell.angle_alpha   90.00
_cell.angle_beta   90.00
_cell.angle_gamma   90.00
#
_symmetry.space_group_name_H-M   'P 1'
#
loop_
_entity.id
_entity.type
_entity.pdbx_description
1 polymer ?
#
loop_
_entity_poly.entity_id
_entity_poly.type
_entity_poly.pdbx_seq_one_letter_code
_entity_poly.pdbx_strand_id
1 'polypeptide(L)'
;MSGYDDSEHPVEPWGPHDWSHGAPHNSFSPIFMSMGIALFFFMMAQAWSFGTYTPGYIPGILLALAIVGFALFIWWRQDISFDGSYEPRSTGVPFKNIQIRKVAVWVFLMSEMMVFTSLFSTYMRYRLGIENCGDMYERLEASHELVSGATYTCFEPASHLIASSGWHLTPGAINTFALILSSFTIVQALRYAKMPDIDEEVRRRKVYRYLGSTWCLAVLFLTLKMVEWFIGFHVPEIGFLGISEHDIHPLVAEGYTINADAYTHHDYHDFIMNIQVSASLFYVTTGTHGAHVAGGIVGLSYMTYKAWRGGYTPTNAVSIEYFGLYWHFVDLVWVLVFPFFYLY
;
A
#
# COMPACT_ATOMS: atom_id res chain seq x y z
N MET A 1 40.20 -11.16 -40.31
CA MET A 1 38.74 -11.40 -40.32
C MET A 1 38.51 -12.71 -39.57
N SER A 2 38.38 -12.67 -38.25
CA SER A 2 37.85 -13.81 -37.49
C SER A 2 36.35 -13.58 -37.37
N GLY A 3 35.57 -14.46 -37.99
CA GLY A 3 34.12 -14.51 -37.78
C GLY A 3 33.85 -14.72 -36.31
N TYR A 4 33.11 -13.79 -35.72
CA TYR A 4 32.49 -14.01 -34.43
C TYR A 4 31.34 -14.97 -34.71
N ASP A 5 31.47 -16.20 -34.23
CA ASP A 5 30.43 -17.23 -34.31
C ASP A 5 29.29 -16.74 -33.40
N ASP A 6 28.17 -16.31 -33.97
CA ASP A 6 26.92 -16.10 -33.26
C ASP A 6 26.39 -17.48 -32.84
N SER A 7 26.99 -18.05 -31.79
CA SER A 7 26.49 -19.29 -31.21
C SER A 7 25.08 -19.01 -30.67
N GLU A 8 24.07 -19.61 -31.31
CA GLU A 8 22.69 -19.67 -30.87
C GLU A 8 22.65 -20.25 -29.44
N HIS A 9 22.73 -19.38 -28.43
CA HIS A 9 22.45 -19.77 -27.06
C HIS A 9 20.96 -20.12 -26.98
N PRO A 10 20.59 -21.30 -26.42
CA PRO A 10 19.20 -21.63 -26.23
C PRO A 10 18.57 -20.60 -25.29
N VAL A 11 17.77 -19.70 -25.86
CA VAL A 11 16.93 -18.74 -25.13
C VAL A 11 15.85 -19.53 -24.43
N GLU A 12 16.16 -20.06 -23.25
CA GLU A 12 15.18 -20.73 -22.39
C GLU A 12 14.13 -19.71 -21.94
N PRO A 13 12.84 -19.93 -22.22
CA PRO A 13 11.77 -19.05 -21.75
C PRO A 13 11.67 -18.96 -20.21
N TRP A 14 12.40 -19.84 -19.54
CA TRP A 14 12.39 -20.10 -18.10
C TRP A 14 13.71 -19.71 -17.41
N GLY A 15 14.79 -19.53 -18.18
CA GLY A 15 16.17 -19.47 -17.70
C GLY A 15 16.72 -18.05 -17.55
N PRO A 16 17.91 -17.90 -16.92
CA PRO A 16 18.64 -16.63 -16.90
C PRO A 16 18.91 -16.14 -18.33
N HIS A 17 18.66 -14.86 -18.59
CA HIS A 17 18.95 -14.26 -19.89
C HIS A 17 20.33 -13.62 -19.91
N ASP A 18 21.04 -13.72 -21.04
CA ASP A 18 22.24 -12.92 -21.30
C ASP A 18 21.81 -11.53 -21.77
N TRP A 19 21.99 -10.53 -20.91
CA TRP A 19 21.59 -9.15 -21.17
C TRP A 19 22.54 -8.40 -22.11
N SER A 20 23.64 -9.03 -22.55
CA SER A 20 24.60 -8.46 -23.50
C SER A 20 24.00 -8.20 -24.90
N HIS A 21 23.01 -9.01 -25.29
CA HIS A 21 22.37 -8.94 -26.61
C HIS A 21 21.03 -8.19 -26.61
N GLY A 22 20.57 -7.70 -25.45
CA GLY A 22 19.33 -6.93 -25.32
C GLY A 22 18.35 -7.49 -24.28
N ALA A 23 17.12 -6.99 -24.31
CA ALA A 23 16.07 -7.42 -23.40
C ALA A 23 15.53 -8.83 -23.77
N PRO A 24 15.08 -9.65 -22.80
CA PRO A 24 14.54 -10.97 -23.08
C PRO A 24 13.36 -10.91 -24.05
N HIS A 25 13.48 -11.58 -25.19
CA HIS A 25 12.43 -11.60 -26.22
C HIS A 25 11.41 -12.75 -26.01
N ASN A 26 11.70 -13.74 -25.17
CA ASN A 26 10.88 -14.93 -24.93
C ASN A 26 10.56 -15.11 -23.43
N SER A 27 9.57 -14.39 -22.87
CA SER A 27 9.07 -14.64 -21.51
C SER A 27 7.59 -15.00 -21.50
N PHE A 28 7.25 -16.10 -20.82
CA PHE A 28 5.86 -16.50 -20.61
C PHE A 28 5.18 -15.79 -19.44
N SER A 29 5.94 -15.05 -18.62
CA SER A 29 5.39 -14.37 -17.44
C SER A 29 4.20 -13.45 -17.76
N PRO A 30 4.22 -12.61 -18.82
CA PRO A 30 3.07 -11.76 -19.15
C PRO A 30 1.78 -12.54 -19.47
N ILE A 31 1.90 -13.72 -20.11
CA ILE A 31 0.75 -14.56 -20.45
C ILE A 31 0.14 -15.17 -19.19
N PHE A 32 0.96 -15.80 -18.34
CA PHE A 32 0.46 -16.34 -17.07
C PHE A 32 -0.09 -15.24 -16.14
N MET A 33 0.56 -14.07 -16.13
CA MET A 33 0.10 -12.92 -15.36
C MET A 33 -1.30 -12.49 -15.80
N SER A 34 -1.51 -12.27 -17.10
CA SER A 34 -2.82 -11.86 -17.64
C SER A 34 -3.91 -12.91 -17.41
N MET A 35 -3.60 -14.21 -17.61
CA MET A 35 -4.53 -15.30 -17.31
C MET A 35 -4.91 -15.37 -15.83
N GLY A 36 -3.93 -15.24 -14.94
CA GLY A 36 -4.13 -15.25 -13.50
C GLY A 36 -4.99 -14.06 -13.04
N ILE A 37 -4.70 -12.85 -13.52
CA ILE A 37 -5.47 -11.64 -13.21
C ILE A 37 -6.91 -11.74 -13.75
N ALA A 38 -7.09 -12.22 -14.98
CA ALA A 38 -8.42 -12.40 -15.57
C ALA A 38 -9.25 -13.41 -14.77
N LEU A 39 -8.66 -14.55 -14.41
CA LEU A 39 -9.31 -15.56 -13.57
C LEU A 39 -9.64 -15.00 -12.19
N PHE A 40 -8.73 -14.21 -11.60
CA PHE A 40 -8.94 -13.60 -10.28
C PHE A 40 -10.17 -12.69 -10.30
N PHE A 41 -10.25 -11.77 -11.27
CA PHE A 41 -11.41 -10.87 -11.38
C PHE A 41 -12.70 -11.63 -11.67
N PHE A 42 -12.67 -12.66 -12.52
CA PHE A 42 -13.85 -13.46 -12.81
C PHE A 42 -14.33 -14.22 -11.56
N MET A 43 -13.43 -14.87 -10.82
CA MET A 43 -13.78 -15.60 -9.60
C MET A 43 -14.23 -14.67 -8.47
N MET A 44 -13.61 -13.48 -8.36
CA MET A 44 -14.01 -12.45 -7.40
C MET A 44 -15.43 -11.94 -7.70
N ALA A 45 -15.74 -11.66 -8.98
CA ALA A 45 -17.07 -11.23 -9.40
C ALA A 45 -18.15 -12.30 -9.13
N GLN A 46 -17.81 -13.57 -9.31
CA GLN A 46 -18.74 -14.68 -9.01
C GLN A 46 -18.91 -14.93 -7.51
N ALA A 47 -17.85 -14.71 -6.72
CA ALA A 47 -17.91 -14.82 -5.26
C ALA A 47 -18.86 -13.79 -4.64
N TRP A 48 -18.97 -12.60 -5.22
CA TRP A 48 -19.89 -11.53 -4.81
C TRP A 48 -20.90 -11.24 -5.92
N SER A 49 -21.97 -12.04 -5.98
CA SER A 49 -23.01 -11.90 -6.98
C SER A 49 -24.32 -11.43 -6.34
N PHE A 50 -24.90 -10.34 -6.87
CA PHE A 50 -26.19 -9.78 -6.42
C PHE A 50 -26.29 -9.55 -4.90
N GLY A 51 -25.22 -9.08 -4.27
CA GLY A 51 -25.17 -8.82 -2.82
C GLY A 51 -25.08 -10.07 -1.95
N THR A 52 -24.95 -11.26 -2.56
CA THR A 52 -24.74 -12.52 -1.85
C THR A 52 -23.30 -12.97 -1.99
N TYR A 53 -22.71 -13.37 -0.86
CA TYR A 53 -21.37 -13.96 -0.83
C TYR A 53 -21.46 -15.48 -0.96
N THR A 54 -20.86 -16.03 -2.01
CA THR A 54 -20.81 -17.47 -2.26
C THR A 54 -19.39 -18.01 -2.01
N PRO A 55 -19.13 -18.67 -0.87
CA PRO A 55 -17.79 -19.13 -0.50
C PRO A 55 -17.23 -20.24 -1.41
N GLY A 56 -18.07 -20.88 -2.23
CA GLY A 56 -17.64 -21.92 -3.16
C GLY A 56 -16.61 -21.48 -4.21
N TYR A 57 -16.47 -20.17 -4.46
CA TYR A 57 -15.49 -19.62 -5.40
C TYR A 57 -14.11 -19.34 -4.77
N ILE A 58 -13.95 -19.47 -3.45
CA ILE A 58 -12.66 -19.25 -2.76
C ILE A 58 -11.52 -20.10 -3.38
N PRO A 59 -11.68 -21.40 -3.67
CA PRO A 59 -10.62 -22.19 -4.29
C PRO A 59 -10.20 -21.64 -5.67
N GLY A 60 -11.14 -21.12 -6.45
CA GLY A 60 -10.86 -20.47 -7.73
C GLY A 60 -10.06 -19.18 -7.58
N ILE A 61 -10.36 -18.38 -6.56
CA ILE A 61 -9.59 -17.16 -6.22
C ILE A 61 -8.16 -17.54 -5.82
N LEU A 62 -7.98 -18.56 -4.97
CA LEU A 62 -6.66 -19.03 -4.54
C LEU A 62 -5.85 -19.58 -5.71
N LEU A 63 -6.48 -20.33 -6.63
CA LEU A 63 -5.84 -20.80 -7.85
C LEU A 63 -5.39 -19.62 -8.73
N ALA A 64 -6.22 -18.61 -8.90
CA ALA A 64 -5.87 -17.42 -9.67
C ALA A 64 -4.67 -16.68 -9.07
N LEU A 65 -4.65 -16.49 -7.75
CA LEU A 65 -3.52 -15.90 -7.03
C LEU A 65 -2.24 -16.75 -7.16
N ALA A 66 -2.37 -18.09 -7.15
CA ALA A 66 -1.24 -18.99 -7.37
C ALA A 66 -0.65 -18.84 -8.78
N ILE A 67 -1.50 -18.68 -9.81
CA ILE A 67 -1.05 -18.43 -11.20
C ILE A 67 -0.32 -17.09 -11.30
N VAL A 68 -0.85 -16.03 -10.66
CA VAL A 68 -0.19 -14.72 -10.58
C VAL A 68 1.16 -14.83 -9.86
N GLY A 69 1.20 -15.53 -8.73
CA GLY A 69 2.44 -15.77 -7.98
C GLY A 69 3.48 -16.54 -8.78
N PHE A 70 3.06 -17.54 -9.56
CA PHE A 70 3.93 -18.28 -10.48
C PHE A 70 4.48 -17.37 -11.59
N ALA A 71 3.64 -16.50 -12.17
CA ALA A 71 4.07 -15.52 -13.17
C ALA A 71 5.08 -14.51 -12.61
N LEU A 72 4.85 -14.02 -11.38
CA LEU A 72 5.78 -13.15 -10.65
C LEU A 72 7.11 -13.87 -10.38
N PHE A 73 7.06 -15.13 -9.98
CA PHE A 73 8.26 -15.92 -9.73
C PHE A 73 9.13 -16.06 -10.99
N ILE A 74 8.54 -16.36 -12.15
CA ILE A 74 9.26 -16.42 -13.43
C ILE A 74 9.89 -15.06 -13.74
N TRP A 75 9.11 -13.99 -13.62
CA TRP A 75 9.59 -12.64 -13.89
C TRP A 75 10.77 -12.26 -13.00
N TRP A 76 10.64 -12.48 -11.69
CA TRP A 76 11.69 -12.18 -10.73
C TRP A 76 12.94 -13.01 -10.95
N ARG A 77 12.80 -14.30 -11.30
CA ARG A 77 13.95 -15.14 -11.65
C ARG A 77 14.74 -14.55 -12.83
N GLN A 78 14.05 -14.08 -13.86
CA GLN A 78 14.64 -13.41 -15.03
C GLN A 78 15.27 -12.07 -14.65
N ASP A 79 14.62 -11.24 -13.83
CA ASP A 79 15.19 -9.95 -13.41
C ASP A 79 16.41 -10.11 -12.48
N ILE A 80 16.49 -11.18 -11.68
CA ILE A 80 17.67 -11.41 -10.83
C ILE A 80 18.92 -11.69 -11.69
N SER A 81 18.78 -12.19 -12.92
CA SER A 81 19.93 -12.36 -13.83
C SER A 81 20.38 -11.04 -14.47
N PHE A 82 19.67 -9.93 -14.25
CA PHE A 82 20.03 -8.62 -14.77
C PHE A 82 21.28 -8.06 -14.09
N ASP A 83 22.31 -7.79 -14.89
CA ASP A 83 23.63 -7.33 -14.45
C ASP A 83 23.82 -5.80 -14.57
N GLY A 84 22.86 -5.08 -15.18
CA GLY A 84 22.94 -3.64 -15.40
C GLY A 84 23.64 -3.23 -16.70
N SER A 85 24.02 -4.18 -17.56
CA SER A 85 24.77 -3.90 -18.80
C SER A 85 23.95 -3.17 -19.88
N TYR A 86 22.66 -3.48 -19.98
CA TYR A 86 21.76 -2.95 -21.00
C TYR A 86 20.53 -2.29 -20.37
N GLU A 87 20.25 -1.03 -20.74
CA GLU A 87 19.00 -0.37 -20.38
C GLU A 87 18.37 0.36 -21.58
N PRO A 88 17.15 -0.03 -22.01
CA PRO A 88 16.51 0.59 -23.15
C PRO A 88 16.17 2.06 -22.86
N ARG A 89 16.34 2.91 -23.89
CA ARG A 89 16.03 4.34 -23.84
C ARG A 89 14.72 4.62 -24.56
N SER A 90 13.95 5.55 -24.01
CA SER A 90 12.72 6.04 -24.63
C SER A 90 13.01 6.75 -25.96
N THR A 91 12.20 6.44 -26.96
CA THR A 91 12.27 7.01 -28.32
C THR A 91 11.28 8.17 -28.52
N GLY A 92 10.25 8.29 -27.68
CA GLY A 92 9.18 9.28 -27.80
C GLY A 92 9.48 10.61 -27.10
N VAL A 93 8.98 11.71 -27.67
CA VAL A 93 8.95 13.04 -27.02
C VAL A 93 7.80 13.10 -26.00
N PRO A 94 7.94 13.80 -24.86
CA PRO A 94 9.06 14.66 -24.44
C PRO A 94 10.26 13.92 -23.83
N PHE A 95 10.17 12.61 -23.57
CA PHE A 95 11.16 11.85 -22.79
C PHE A 95 12.27 11.17 -23.62
N LYS A 96 12.62 11.74 -24.78
CA LYS A 96 13.58 11.13 -25.70
C LYS A 96 14.96 10.99 -25.03
N ASN A 97 15.62 9.83 -25.21
CA ASN A 97 16.93 9.50 -24.65
C ASN A 97 16.99 9.28 -23.12
N ILE A 98 15.85 9.26 -22.43
CA ILE A 98 15.78 8.91 -21.00
C ILE A 98 15.60 7.38 -20.87
N GLN A 99 16.14 6.76 -19.81
CA GLN A 99 15.91 5.35 -19.48
C GLN A 99 14.40 5.06 -19.41
N ILE A 100 13.94 4.03 -20.13
CA ILE A 100 12.50 3.75 -20.25
C ILE A 100 11.87 3.35 -18.91
N ARG A 101 12.61 2.62 -18.06
CA ARG A 101 12.14 2.23 -16.71
C ARG A 101 11.90 3.44 -15.82
N LYS A 102 12.78 4.46 -15.90
CA LYS A 102 12.60 5.72 -15.17
C LYS A 102 11.33 6.46 -15.60
N VAL A 103 11.11 6.58 -16.90
CA VAL A 103 9.92 7.24 -17.46
C VAL A 103 8.66 6.47 -17.09
N ALA A 104 8.70 5.13 -17.16
CA ALA A 104 7.57 4.28 -16.77
C ALA A 104 7.18 4.47 -15.30
N VAL A 105 8.16 4.55 -14.40
CA VAL A 105 7.91 4.83 -12.97
C VAL A 105 7.30 6.22 -12.77
N TRP A 106 7.78 7.25 -13.48
CA TRP A 106 7.15 8.57 -13.39
C TRP A 106 5.69 8.58 -13.85
N VAL A 107 5.40 7.94 -14.99
CA VAL A 107 4.03 7.84 -15.51
C VAL A 107 3.13 7.05 -14.54
N PHE A 108 3.64 5.94 -14.00
CA PHE A 108 2.95 5.16 -12.99
C PHE A 108 2.66 5.99 -11.72
N LEU A 109 3.63 6.72 -11.19
CA LEU A 109 3.40 7.56 -10.01
C LEU A 109 2.43 8.72 -10.29
N MET A 110 2.41 9.26 -11.51
CA MET A 110 1.41 10.24 -11.92
C MET A 110 0.00 9.65 -11.93
N SER A 111 -0.18 8.39 -12.39
CA SER A 111 -1.50 7.75 -12.32
C SER A 111 -1.95 7.53 -10.88
N GLU A 112 -1.05 7.08 -10.00
CA GLU A 112 -1.39 6.91 -8.58
C GLU A 112 -1.74 8.24 -7.90
N MET A 113 -1.03 9.32 -8.24
CA MET A 113 -1.37 10.66 -7.75
C MET A 113 -2.79 11.06 -8.16
N MET A 114 -3.23 10.75 -9.39
CA MET A 114 -4.60 11.02 -9.84
C MET A 114 -5.64 10.23 -9.05
N VAL A 115 -5.37 8.94 -8.78
CA VAL A 115 -6.25 8.08 -7.98
C VAL A 115 -6.43 8.67 -6.58
N PHE A 116 -5.35 8.94 -5.85
CA PHE A 116 -5.44 9.51 -4.50
C PHE A 116 -6.04 10.91 -4.48
N THR A 117 -5.69 11.77 -5.45
CA THR A 117 -6.29 13.11 -5.55
C THR A 117 -7.81 13.03 -5.72
N SER A 118 -8.31 12.07 -6.50
CA SER A 118 -9.76 11.86 -6.66
C SER A 118 -10.43 11.42 -5.35
N LEU A 119 -9.78 10.53 -4.58
CA LEU A 119 -10.28 10.06 -3.28
C LEU A 119 -10.31 11.20 -2.26
N PHE A 120 -9.23 11.98 -2.15
CA PHE A 120 -9.17 13.15 -1.26
C PHE A 120 -10.18 14.23 -1.67
N SER A 121 -10.31 14.51 -2.97
CA SER A 121 -11.30 15.48 -3.45
C SER A 121 -12.73 15.05 -3.14
N THR A 122 -13.02 13.75 -3.28
CA THR A 122 -14.32 13.17 -2.93
C THR A 122 -14.58 13.30 -1.43
N TYR A 123 -13.60 12.96 -0.59
CA TYR A 123 -13.68 13.15 0.86
C TYR A 123 -13.98 14.60 1.23
N MET A 124 -13.22 15.57 0.71
CA MET A 124 -13.43 16.98 1.01
C MET A 124 -14.83 17.48 0.60
N ARG A 125 -15.33 17.04 -0.58
CA ARG A 125 -16.65 17.44 -1.04
C ARG A 125 -17.76 16.96 -0.11
N TYR A 126 -17.67 15.72 0.37
CA TYR A 126 -18.67 15.19 1.30
C TYR A 126 -18.50 15.77 2.70
N ARG A 127 -17.26 15.91 3.19
CA ARG A 127 -16.95 16.49 4.50
C ARG A 127 -17.43 17.94 4.64
N LEU A 128 -17.33 18.73 3.57
CA LEU A 128 -17.77 20.14 3.56
C LEU A 128 -19.23 20.32 3.10
N GLY A 129 -19.83 19.29 2.50
CA GLY A 129 -21.16 19.36 1.89
C GLY A 129 -22.28 18.76 2.75
N ILE A 130 -21.96 17.85 3.66
CA ILE A 130 -22.91 17.20 4.57
C ILE A 130 -22.74 17.80 5.97
N GLU A 131 -23.85 18.11 6.65
CA GLU A 131 -23.86 18.60 8.04
C GLU A 131 -23.20 17.58 8.99
N ASN A 132 -22.40 18.05 9.95
CA ASN A 132 -21.80 17.16 10.96
C ASN A 132 -22.89 16.60 11.86
N CYS A 133 -22.69 15.37 12.36
CA CYS A 133 -23.69 14.74 13.22
C CYS A 133 -23.90 15.48 14.55
N GLY A 134 -22.85 16.03 15.16
CA GLY A 134 -22.96 16.86 16.37
C GLY A 134 -23.81 18.12 16.15
N ASP A 135 -23.51 18.90 15.11
CA ASP A 135 -24.27 20.11 14.76
C ASP A 135 -25.75 19.79 14.47
N MET A 136 -25.99 18.69 13.76
CA MET A 136 -27.34 18.23 13.44
C MET A 136 -28.11 17.79 14.69
N TYR A 137 -27.44 17.08 15.61
CA TYR A 137 -28.03 16.66 16.88
C TYR A 137 -28.45 17.88 17.71
N GLU A 138 -27.56 18.86 17.89
CA GLU A 138 -27.85 20.09 18.63
C GLU A 138 -29.03 20.86 18.01
N ARG A 139 -29.09 20.94 16.68
CA ARG A 139 -30.17 21.61 15.96
C ARG A 139 -31.52 20.92 16.16
N LEU A 140 -31.56 19.59 16.07
CA LEU A 140 -32.79 18.79 16.20
C LEU A 140 -33.30 18.73 17.64
N GLU A 141 -32.39 18.66 18.61
CA GLU A 141 -32.73 18.73 20.03
C GLU A 141 -33.32 20.11 20.37
N ALA A 142 -32.68 21.20 19.91
CA ALA A 142 -33.18 22.55 20.12
C ALA A 142 -34.56 22.78 19.47
N SER A 143 -34.80 22.23 18.27
CA SER A 143 -36.09 22.34 17.57
C SER A 143 -37.18 21.38 18.09
N HIS A 144 -36.86 20.47 19.00
CA HIS A 144 -37.75 19.38 19.45
C HIS A 144 -38.25 18.50 18.28
N GLU A 145 -37.45 18.35 17.23
CA GLU A 145 -37.73 17.52 16.04
C GLU A 145 -37.01 16.16 16.09
N LEU A 146 -36.32 15.87 17.19
CA LEU A 146 -35.67 14.58 17.41
C LEU A 146 -36.74 13.48 17.56
N VAL A 147 -36.76 12.54 16.62
CA VAL A 147 -37.66 11.38 16.65
C VAL A 147 -36.85 10.15 17.04
N SER A 148 -37.18 9.56 18.18
CA SER A 148 -36.55 8.32 18.64
C SER A 148 -36.76 7.20 17.62
N GLY A 149 -35.67 6.55 17.22
CA GLY A 149 -35.66 5.49 16.22
C GLY A 149 -35.65 5.96 14.75
N ALA A 150 -35.63 7.27 14.48
CA ALA A 150 -35.42 7.79 13.13
C ALA A 150 -33.92 7.81 12.78
N THR A 151 -33.62 7.48 11.53
CA THR A 151 -32.27 7.54 10.98
C THR A 151 -32.04 8.87 10.30
N TYR A 152 -30.97 9.57 10.67
CA TYR A 152 -30.59 10.84 10.08
C TYR A 152 -29.27 10.72 9.32
N THR A 153 -29.19 11.36 8.14
CA THR A 153 -27.96 11.36 7.33
C THR A 153 -27.10 12.55 7.72
N CYS A 154 -25.93 12.27 8.30
CA CYS A 154 -24.95 13.28 8.68
C CYS A 154 -23.53 12.75 8.47
N PHE A 155 -22.56 13.65 8.55
CA PHE A 155 -21.16 13.29 8.38
C PHE A 155 -20.48 13.10 9.74
N GLU A 156 -20.15 11.85 10.07
CA GLU A 156 -19.32 11.52 11.23
C GLU A 156 -17.90 11.15 10.76
N PRO A 157 -16.88 11.98 11.03
CA PRO A 157 -15.52 11.69 10.63
C PRO A 157 -14.93 10.59 11.52
N ALA A 158 -14.08 9.73 10.95
CA ALA A 158 -13.38 8.71 11.73
C ALA A 158 -12.50 9.32 12.84
N SER A 159 -12.06 10.58 12.68
CA SER A 159 -11.29 11.32 13.68
C SER A 159 -12.03 11.49 15.00
N HIS A 160 -13.36 11.55 15.04
CA HIS A 160 -14.10 11.62 16.30
C HIS A 160 -13.95 10.34 17.14
N LEU A 161 -13.94 9.18 16.49
CA LEU A 161 -13.71 7.89 17.15
C LEU A 161 -12.23 7.69 17.51
N ILE A 162 -11.34 8.05 16.57
CA ILE A 162 -9.89 7.75 16.66
C ILE A 162 -9.12 8.82 17.46
N ALA A 163 -9.59 10.06 17.54
CA ALA A 163 -8.95 11.14 18.30
C ALA A 163 -9.65 11.44 19.63
N SER A 164 -10.64 10.61 20.02
CA SER A 164 -11.36 10.71 21.30
C SER A 164 -10.43 10.72 22.51
N SER A 165 -9.26 10.06 22.42
CA SER A 165 -8.19 10.16 23.41
C SER A 165 -6.81 10.20 22.76
N GLY A 166 -5.84 10.84 23.44
CA GLY A 166 -4.45 10.86 22.99
C GLY A 166 -3.82 9.47 22.86
N TRP A 167 -4.38 8.47 23.56
CA TRP A 167 -3.97 7.07 23.45
C TRP A 167 -4.50 6.41 22.17
N HIS A 168 -5.68 6.78 21.68
CA HIS A 168 -6.20 6.32 20.39
C HIS A 168 -5.37 6.87 19.21
N LEU A 169 -4.80 8.07 19.33
CA LEU A 169 -3.94 8.65 18.30
C LEU A 169 -2.52 8.06 18.27
N THR A 170 -2.06 7.49 19.39
CA THR A 170 -0.67 7.03 19.60
C THR A 170 -0.23 5.96 18.59
N PRO A 171 -1.00 4.89 18.31
CA PRO A 171 -0.66 3.93 17.27
C PRO A 171 -0.54 4.56 15.87
N GLY A 172 -1.40 5.52 15.55
CA GLY A 172 -1.34 6.30 14.31
C GLY A 172 -0.06 7.14 14.21
N ALA A 173 0.35 7.79 15.30
CA ALA A 173 1.60 8.55 15.37
C ALA A 173 2.84 7.65 15.21
N ILE A 174 2.88 6.50 15.90
CA ILE A 174 3.95 5.50 15.77
C ILE A 174 4.06 5.03 14.33
N ASN A 175 2.92 4.77 13.67
CA ASN A 175 2.87 4.38 12.26
C ASN A 175 3.45 5.44 11.32
N THR A 176 3.14 6.71 11.55
CA THR A 176 3.72 7.83 10.79
C THR A 176 5.24 7.88 10.97
N PHE A 177 5.75 7.73 12.20
CA PHE A 177 7.20 7.63 12.44
C PHE A 177 7.84 6.42 11.78
N ALA A 178 7.18 5.25 11.80
CA ALA A 178 7.67 4.04 11.16
C ALA A 178 7.83 4.22 9.65
N LEU A 179 6.87 4.88 8.98
CA LEU A 179 6.95 5.16 7.55
C LEU A 179 8.04 6.18 7.20
N ILE A 180 8.14 7.29 7.93
CA ILE A 180 9.19 8.29 7.70
C ILE A 180 10.58 7.67 7.90
N LEU A 181 10.76 6.86 8.96
CA LEU A 181 12.01 6.14 9.19
C LEU A 181 12.29 5.13 8.06
N SER A 182 11.26 4.45 7.55
CA SER A 182 11.40 3.53 6.43
C SER A 182 11.87 4.25 5.15
N SER A 183 11.35 5.45 4.86
CA SER A 183 11.83 6.33 3.81
C SER A 183 13.29 6.75 4.02
N PHE A 184 13.72 7.04 5.24
CA PHE A 184 15.13 7.31 5.48
C PHE A 184 16.02 6.07 5.19
N THR A 185 15.58 4.88 5.60
CA THR A 185 16.35 3.65 5.40
C THR A 185 16.53 3.30 3.91
N ILE A 186 15.51 3.53 3.06
CA ILE A 186 15.64 3.24 1.62
C ILE A 186 16.65 4.16 0.92
N VAL A 187 16.73 5.43 1.34
CA VAL A 187 17.74 6.37 0.83
C VAL A 187 19.15 5.94 1.25
N GLN A 188 19.31 5.44 2.48
CA GLN A 188 20.60 4.90 2.91
C GLN A 188 20.96 3.63 2.13
N ALA A 189 20.00 2.75 1.82
CA ALA A 189 20.23 1.60 0.96
C ALA A 189 20.75 2.02 -0.42
N LEU A 190 20.11 3.01 -1.05
CA LEU A 190 20.54 3.55 -2.34
C LEU A 190 21.94 4.17 -2.30
N ARG A 191 22.23 4.96 -1.25
CA ARG A 191 23.53 5.59 -1.05
C ARG A 191 24.65 4.56 -0.99
N TYR A 192 24.48 3.50 -0.19
CA TYR A 192 25.48 2.45 -0.08
C TYR A 192 25.57 1.58 -1.36
N ALA A 193 24.47 1.38 -2.07
CA ALA A 193 24.49 0.65 -3.34
C ALA A 193 25.27 1.39 -4.43
N LYS A 194 25.18 2.73 -4.48
CA LYS A 194 25.88 3.57 -5.48
C LYS A 194 27.32 3.95 -5.11
N MET A 195 27.75 3.69 -3.87
CA MET A 195 29.10 4.04 -3.43
C MET A 195 30.15 3.13 -4.10
N PRO A 196 31.11 3.68 -4.88
CA PRO A 196 32.09 2.88 -5.61
C PRO A 196 33.23 2.37 -4.70
N ASP A 197 33.65 3.17 -3.72
CA ASP A 197 34.88 2.97 -2.93
C ASP A 197 34.69 2.04 -1.71
N ILE A 198 33.76 1.09 -1.78
CA ILE A 198 33.48 0.15 -0.69
C ILE A 198 33.57 -1.29 -1.17
N ASP A 199 34.05 -2.14 -0.26
CA ASP A 199 34.08 -3.59 -0.47
C ASP A 199 32.68 -4.16 -0.75
N GLU A 200 32.63 -5.14 -1.65
CA GLU A 200 31.38 -5.75 -2.12
C GLU A 200 30.59 -6.43 -1.01
N GLU A 201 31.26 -7.10 -0.09
CA GLU A 201 30.59 -7.78 1.02
C GLU A 201 30.03 -6.77 2.03
N VAL A 202 30.76 -5.70 2.30
CA VAL A 202 30.29 -4.58 3.13
C VAL A 202 29.08 -3.90 2.49
N ARG A 203 29.13 -3.62 1.18
CA ARG A 203 28.01 -3.06 0.41
C ARG A 203 26.78 -3.94 0.51
N ARG A 204 26.92 -5.22 0.19
CA ARG A 204 25.85 -6.23 0.26
C ARG A 204 25.18 -6.22 1.64
N ARG A 205 25.99 -6.31 2.71
CA ARG A 205 25.47 -6.38 4.09
C ARG A 205 24.74 -5.09 4.50
N LYS A 206 25.25 -3.92 4.12
CA LYS A 206 24.60 -2.64 4.42
C LYS A 206 23.29 -2.49 3.64
N VAL A 207 23.30 -2.72 2.33
CA VAL A 207 22.09 -2.62 1.48
C VAL A 207 21.02 -3.59 1.97
N TYR A 208 21.37 -4.85 2.22
CA TYR A 208 20.44 -5.84 2.78
C TYR A 208 19.84 -5.41 4.12
N ARG A 209 20.66 -4.88 5.04
CA ARG A 209 20.17 -4.42 6.36
C ARG A 209 19.23 -3.24 6.24
N TYR A 210 19.53 -2.27 5.38
CA TYR A 210 18.65 -1.11 5.20
C TYR A 210 17.34 -1.51 4.52
N LEU A 211 17.37 -2.27 3.43
CA LEU A 211 16.14 -2.76 2.78
C LEU A 211 15.32 -3.68 3.70
N GLY A 212 15.99 -4.57 4.45
CA GLY A 212 15.35 -5.41 5.45
C GLY A 212 14.72 -4.59 6.59
N SER A 213 15.37 -3.50 7.02
CA SER A 213 14.77 -2.59 8.01
C SER A 213 13.53 -1.87 7.46
N THR A 214 13.54 -1.43 6.20
CA THR A 214 12.36 -0.87 5.52
C THR A 214 11.22 -1.89 5.49
N TRP A 215 11.53 -3.15 5.14
CA TRP A 215 10.56 -4.24 5.12
C TRP A 215 9.95 -4.49 6.51
N CYS A 216 10.76 -4.57 7.57
CA CYS A 216 10.26 -4.74 8.93
C CYS A 216 9.34 -3.60 9.36
N LEU A 217 9.71 -2.35 9.07
CA LEU A 217 8.90 -1.18 9.39
C LEU A 217 7.58 -1.15 8.62
N ALA A 218 7.60 -1.57 7.34
CA ALA A 218 6.41 -1.70 6.52
C ALA A 218 5.43 -2.77 7.05
N VAL A 219 5.96 -3.93 7.44
CA VAL A 219 5.16 -5.01 8.04
C VAL A 219 4.59 -4.55 9.38
N LEU A 220 5.37 -3.86 10.20
CA LEU A 220 4.89 -3.26 11.45
C LEU A 220 3.73 -2.30 11.19
N PHE A 221 3.89 -1.38 10.23
CA PHE A 221 2.84 -0.43 9.84
C PHE A 221 1.54 -1.14 9.46
N LEU A 222 1.61 -2.12 8.55
CA LEU A 222 0.43 -2.83 8.08
C LEU A 222 -0.21 -3.67 9.19
N THR A 223 0.60 -4.27 10.07
CA THR A 223 0.11 -5.04 11.22
C THR A 223 -0.65 -4.14 12.20
N LEU A 224 -0.08 -2.99 12.55
CA LEU A 224 -0.75 -2.02 13.43
C LEU A 224 -2.06 -1.52 12.81
N LYS A 225 -2.13 -1.36 11.48
CA LYS A 225 -3.37 -1.01 10.78
C LYS A 225 -4.43 -2.12 10.84
N MET A 226 -4.03 -3.38 10.66
CA MET A 226 -4.97 -4.51 10.79
C MET A 226 -5.48 -4.67 12.23
N VAL A 227 -4.61 -4.45 13.21
CA VAL A 227 -4.99 -4.46 14.63
C VAL A 227 -5.99 -3.34 14.92
N GLU A 228 -5.74 -2.12 14.46
CA GLU A 228 -6.65 -0.97 14.62
C GLU A 228 -8.06 -1.24 14.05
N TRP A 229 -8.15 -1.88 12.88
CA TRP A 229 -9.44 -2.13 12.24
C TRP A 229 -10.23 -3.27 12.88
N PHE A 230 -9.55 -4.37 13.25
CA PHE A 230 -10.22 -5.64 13.54
C PHE A 230 -10.09 -6.12 14.99
N ILE A 231 -9.03 -5.74 15.70
CA ILE A 231 -8.71 -6.32 17.02
C ILE A 231 -8.86 -5.28 18.13
N GLY A 232 -8.43 -4.03 17.88
CA GLY A 232 -8.31 -3.01 18.92
C GLY A 232 -6.95 -3.08 19.63
N PHE A 233 -6.68 -2.06 20.45
CA PHE A 233 -5.46 -2.00 21.26
C PHE A 233 -5.80 -2.08 22.74
N HIS A 234 -5.15 -2.99 23.45
CA HIS A 234 -5.17 -3.01 24.90
C HIS A 234 -3.93 -2.28 25.42
N VAL A 235 -4.11 -1.15 26.08
CA VAL A 235 -3.01 -0.41 26.72
C VAL A 235 -3.01 -0.77 28.21
N PRO A 236 -2.08 -1.63 28.67
CA PRO A 236 -2.01 -2.01 30.08
C PRO A 236 -1.63 -0.80 30.94
N GLU A 237 -2.04 -0.80 32.20
CA GLU A 237 -1.69 0.25 33.15
C GLU A 237 -0.17 0.36 33.31
N ILE A 238 0.38 1.52 32.97
CA ILE A 238 1.81 1.82 33.16
C ILE A 238 1.94 2.82 34.30
N GLY A 239 2.00 2.30 35.53
CA GLY A 239 1.99 3.10 36.76
C GLY A 239 3.10 4.15 36.88
N PHE A 240 4.23 4.01 36.18
CA PHE A 240 5.30 5.03 36.20
C PHE A 240 5.03 6.25 35.29
N LEU A 241 4.10 6.13 34.34
CA LEU A 241 3.67 7.21 33.45
C LEU A 241 2.29 7.76 33.82
N GLY A 242 1.65 7.24 34.87
CA GLY A 242 0.29 7.63 35.27
C GLY A 242 -0.78 7.29 34.23
N ILE A 243 -0.54 6.25 33.42
CA ILE A 243 -1.44 5.82 32.34
C ILE A 243 -2.46 4.85 32.93
N SER A 244 -3.73 5.26 33.00
CA SER A 244 -4.84 4.37 33.37
C SER A 244 -5.14 3.37 32.24
N GLU A 245 -5.67 2.21 32.61
CA GLU A 245 -6.11 1.17 31.67
C GLU A 245 -7.13 1.74 30.68
N HIS A 246 -6.85 1.59 29.38
CA HIS A 246 -7.73 1.99 28.31
C HIS A 246 -7.81 0.87 27.27
N ASP A 247 -9.00 0.31 27.10
CA ASP A 247 -9.33 -0.57 26.00
C ASP A 247 -9.77 0.27 24.80
N ILE A 248 -9.00 0.18 23.72
CA ILE A 248 -9.33 0.78 22.43
C ILE A 248 -10.07 -0.29 21.63
N HIS A 249 -11.39 -0.18 21.52
CA HIS A 249 -12.16 -1.08 20.68
C HIS A 249 -11.80 -0.89 19.19
N PRO A 250 -11.85 -1.96 18.39
CA PRO A 250 -11.63 -1.85 16.95
C PRO A 250 -12.77 -1.08 16.28
N LEU A 251 -12.47 -0.37 15.18
CA LEU A 251 -13.48 0.40 14.42
C LEU A 251 -14.68 -0.46 13.99
N VAL A 252 -14.45 -1.74 13.69
CA VAL A 252 -15.52 -2.67 13.32
C VAL A 252 -16.43 -2.99 14.52
N ALA A 253 -15.88 -3.09 15.74
CA ALA A 253 -16.68 -3.31 16.95
C ALA A 253 -17.46 -2.05 17.37
N GLU A 254 -16.90 -0.87 17.11
CA GLU A 254 -17.59 0.41 17.25
C GLU A 254 -18.76 0.56 16.25
N GLY A 255 -18.88 -0.32 15.26
CA GLY A 255 -19.94 -0.25 14.25
C GLY A 255 -19.62 0.70 13.09
N TYR A 256 -18.42 1.31 13.09
CA TYR A 256 -17.92 2.12 11.98
C TYR A 256 -17.51 1.19 10.83
N THR A 257 -18.48 0.79 10.02
CA THR A 257 -18.32 -0.20 8.94
C THR A 257 -18.89 0.28 7.61
N ILE A 258 -18.39 -0.31 6.53
CA ILE A 258 -18.94 -0.05 5.19
C ILE A 258 -20.38 -0.57 5.16
N ASN A 259 -21.33 0.30 4.79
CA ASN A 259 -22.80 0.08 4.82
C ASN A 259 -23.47 0.20 6.20
N ALA A 260 -22.84 0.83 7.18
CA ALA A 260 -23.52 1.21 8.42
C ALA A 260 -24.55 2.33 8.16
N ASP A 261 -25.79 1.94 7.90
CA ASP A 261 -26.95 2.81 7.71
C ASP A 261 -27.65 3.15 9.03
N ALA A 262 -27.42 2.37 10.09
CA ALA A 262 -27.84 2.63 11.45
C ALA A 262 -26.64 2.52 12.42
N TYR A 263 -26.08 3.67 12.78
CA TYR A 263 -24.97 3.80 13.72
C TYR A 263 -25.39 4.68 14.90
N THR A 264 -25.09 4.24 16.13
CA THR A 264 -25.38 4.98 17.36
C THR A 264 -24.08 5.42 18.00
N HIS A 265 -23.88 6.73 18.16
CA HIS A 265 -22.69 7.25 18.84
C HIS A 265 -22.77 6.98 20.35
N HIS A 266 -21.61 6.82 20.99
CA HIS A 266 -21.53 6.68 22.45
C HIS A 266 -22.06 7.91 23.21
N ASP A 267 -21.93 9.10 22.61
CA ASP A 267 -22.37 10.36 23.23
C ASP A 267 -23.88 10.64 23.04
N TYR A 268 -24.54 9.98 22.09
CA TYR A 268 -25.94 10.26 21.72
C TYR A 268 -26.75 8.96 21.60
N HIS A 269 -27.26 8.45 22.73
CA HIS A 269 -27.95 7.16 22.78
C HIS A 269 -29.29 7.11 22.02
N ASP A 270 -29.95 8.25 21.82
CA ASP A 270 -31.25 8.34 21.14
C ASP A 270 -31.14 8.78 19.66
N PHE A 271 -29.92 8.84 19.13
CA PHE A 271 -29.64 9.36 17.80
C PHE A 271 -29.03 8.30 16.88
N ILE A 272 -29.81 7.85 15.89
CA ILE A 272 -29.37 6.89 14.89
C ILE A 272 -28.92 7.64 13.64
N MET A 273 -27.69 7.41 13.23
CA MET A 273 -27.05 8.09 12.11
C MET A 273 -26.76 7.14 10.97
N ASN A 274 -26.89 7.63 9.75
CA ASN A 274 -26.38 6.96 8.56
C ASN A 274 -24.97 7.49 8.26
N ILE A 275 -23.95 6.69 8.59
CA ILE A 275 -22.52 7.03 8.41
C ILE A 275 -21.91 6.30 7.19
N GLN A 276 -22.74 5.70 6.33
CA GLN A 276 -22.27 4.87 5.23
C GLN A 276 -21.27 5.61 4.33
N VAL A 277 -21.50 6.90 4.07
CA VAL A 277 -20.62 7.72 3.23
C VAL A 277 -19.27 7.96 3.89
N SER A 278 -19.25 8.39 5.17
CA SER A 278 -17.99 8.69 5.86
C SER A 278 -17.15 7.42 6.08
N ALA A 279 -17.78 6.32 6.53
CA ALA A 279 -17.11 5.04 6.70
C ALA A 279 -16.56 4.49 5.37
N SER A 280 -17.34 4.56 4.29
CA SER A 280 -16.87 4.11 2.98
C SER A 280 -15.66 4.92 2.50
N LEU A 281 -15.67 6.24 2.65
CA LEU A 281 -14.55 7.10 2.25
C LEU A 281 -13.29 6.81 3.06
N PHE A 282 -13.44 6.57 4.37
CA PHE A 282 -12.34 6.18 5.24
C PHE A 282 -11.73 4.86 4.79
N TYR A 283 -12.50 3.77 4.72
CA TYR A 283 -11.97 2.43 4.39
C TYR A 283 -11.48 2.33 2.95
N VAL A 284 -12.13 2.98 1.98
CA VAL A 284 -11.66 2.97 0.59
C VAL A 284 -10.33 3.72 0.48
N THR A 285 -10.19 4.88 1.13
CA THR A 285 -8.95 5.67 1.04
C THR A 285 -7.80 5.01 1.79
N THR A 286 -8.01 4.65 3.05
CA THR A 286 -7.00 4.00 3.90
C THR A 286 -6.71 2.56 3.43
N GLY A 287 -7.70 1.84 2.91
CA GLY A 287 -7.53 0.52 2.32
C GLY A 287 -6.80 0.55 0.99
N THR A 288 -7.04 1.55 0.14
CA THR A 288 -6.25 1.75 -1.08
C THR A 288 -4.80 2.03 -0.71
N HIS A 289 -4.52 2.88 0.28
CA HIS A 289 -3.16 3.09 0.79
C HIS A 289 -2.54 1.80 1.37
N GLY A 290 -3.28 1.06 2.19
CA GLY A 290 -2.83 -0.21 2.74
C GLY A 290 -2.50 -1.25 1.66
N ALA A 291 -3.29 -1.30 0.58
CA ALA A 291 -3.02 -2.15 -0.58
C ALA A 291 -1.72 -1.75 -1.30
N HIS A 292 -1.43 -0.45 -1.39
CA HIS A 292 -0.14 0.04 -1.91
C HIS A 292 1.02 -0.38 -1.00
N VAL A 293 0.89 -0.20 0.32
CA VAL A 293 1.92 -0.65 1.27
C VAL A 293 2.14 -2.17 1.14
N ALA A 294 1.08 -2.96 1.03
CA ALA A 294 1.17 -4.41 0.83
C ALA A 294 1.88 -4.78 -0.48
N GLY A 295 1.53 -4.15 -1.61
CA GLY A 295 2.24 -4.32 -2.89
C GLY A 295 3.72 -3.90 -2.80
N GLY A 296 4.00 -2.83 -2.06
CA GLY A 296 5.36 -2.39 -1.76
C GLY A 296 6.14 -3.37 -0.89
N ILE A 297 5.51 -4.04 0.08
CA ILE A 297 6.13 -5.12 0.87
C ILE A 297 6.50 -6.30 -0.02
N VAL A 298 5.66 -6.66 -0.99
CA VAL A 298 5.97 -7.70 -1.98
C VAL A 298 7.20 -7.30 -2.80
N GLY A 299 7.27 -6.05 -3.27
CA GLY A 299 8.45 -5.49 -3.95
C GLY A 299 9.71 -5.44 -3.07
N LEU A 300 9.58 -5.01 -1.81
CA LEU A 300 10.67 -5.00 -0.83
C LEU A 300 11.19 -6.41 -0.53
N SER A 301 10.31 -7.40 -0.49
CA SER A 301 10.70 -8.80 -0.28
C SER A 301 11.60 -9.27 -1.43
N TYR A 302 11.21 -8.98 -2.66
CA TYR A 302 12.01 -9.24 -3.86
C TYR A 302 13.36 -8.51 -3.82
N MET A 303 13.37 -7.21 -3.52
CA MET A 303 14.60 -6.42 -3.48
C MET A 303 15.54 -6.84 -2.35
N THR A 304 15.00 -7.15 -1.18
CA THR A 304 15.78 -7.64 -0.04
C THR A 304 16.41 -9.00 -0.36
N TYR A 305 15.69 -9.86 -1.07
CA TYR A 305 16.24 -11.12 -1.59
C TYR A 305 17.34 -10.89 -2.64
N LYS A 306 17.15 -9.96 -3.58
CA LYS A 306 18.17 -9.56 -4.56
C LYS A 306 19.41 -8.98 -3.88
N ALA A 307 19.25 -8.18 -2.82
CA ALA A 307 20.35 -7.67 -2.00
C ALA A 307 21.11 -8.78 -1.29
N TRP A 308 20.40 -9.77 -0.73
CA TRP A 308 21.02 -10.90 -0.06
C TRP A 308 21.91 -11.73 -1.01
N ARG A 309 21.50 -11.88 -2.28
CA ARG A 309 22.31 -12.52 -3.34
C ARG A 309 23.48 -11.67 -3.84
N GLY A 310 23.58 -10.39 -3.43
CA GLY A 310 24.62 -9.48 -3.90
C GLY A 310 24.35 -8.86 -5.27
N GLY A 311 23.10 -8.83 -5.74
CA GLY A 311 22.76 -8.32 -7.08
C GLY A 311 22.87 -6.80 -7.27
N TYR A 312 23.18 -6.05 -6.22
CA TYR A 312 23.30 -4.59 -6.26
C TYR A 312 24.76 -4.12 -6.35
N THR A 313 25.14 -3.74 -7.56
CA THR A 313 26.39 -3.06 -7.90
C THR A 313 26.13 -1.57 -8.17
N PRO A 314 27.16 -0.71 -8.22
CA PRO A 314 26.98 0.70 -8.58
C PRO A 314 26.29 0.91 -9.94
N THR A 315 26.45 -0.04 -10.88
CA THR A 315 25.80 -0.04 -12.20
C THR A 315 24.36 -0.59 -12.16
N ASN A 316 24.03 -1.47 -11.21
CA ASN A 316 22.70 -2.10 -11.09
C ASN A 316 21.85 -1.56 -9.92
N ALA A 317 22.28 -0.48 -9.25
CA ALA A 317 21.58 0.13 -8.12
C ALA A 317 20.31 0.91 -8.52
N VAL A 318 20.06 1.06 -9.83
CA VAL A 318 18.99 1.89 -10.37
C VAL A 318 17.59 1.39 -9.96
N SER A 319 17.42 0.07 -9.80
CA SER A 319 16.16 -0.49 -9.31
C SER A 319 15.81 -0.06 -7.88
N ILE A 320 16.80 0.23 -7.02
CA ILE A 320 16.58 0.80 -5.69
C ILE A 320 16.12 2.26 -5.79
N GLU A 321 16.64 3.03 -6.74
CA GLU A 321 16.19 4.41 -6.99
C GLU A 321 14.72 4.43 -7.40
N TYR A 322 14.33 3.58 -8.35
CA TYR A 322 12.95 3.51 -8.86
C TYR A 322 11.95 3.06 -7.81
N PHE A 323 12.28 2.00 -7.06
CA PHE A 323 11.43 1.56 -5.97
C PHE A 323 11.41 2.58 -4.82
N GLY A 324 12.52 3.27 -4.56
CA GLY A 324 12.60 4.36 -3.60
C GLY A 324 11.62 5.49 -3.93
N LEU A 325 11.48 5.88 -5.20
CA LEU A 325 10.49 6.87 -5.62
C LEU A 325 9.05 6.43 -5.30
N TYR A 326 8.73 5.15 -5.56
CA TYR A 326 7.43 4.58 -5.19
C TYR A 326 7.21 4.56 -3.68
N TRP A 327 8.20 4.14 -2.91
CA TRP A 327 8.09 4.06 -1.46
C TRP A 327 7.88 5.45 -0.82
N HIS A 328 8.62 6.45 -1.30
CA HIS A 328 8.44 7.85 -0.89
C HIS A 328 7.07 8.41 -1.27
N PHE A 329 6.51 8.00 -2.40
CA PHE A 329 5.14 8.36 -2.77
C PHE A 329 4.13 7.77 -1.77
N VAL A 330 4.25 6.49 -1.43
CA VAL A 330 3.36 5.84 -0.45
C VAL A 330 3.46 6.50 0.93
N ASP A 331 4.66 6.91 1.34
CA ASP A 331 4.90 7.67 2.57
C ASP A 331 4.24 9.07 2.51
N LEU A 332 4.44 9.82 1.42
CA LEU A 332 3.81 11.13 1.22
C LEU A 332 2.29 11.06 1.27
N VAL A 333 1.69 10.04 0.64
CA VAL A 333 0.24 9.81 0.71
C VAL A 333 -0.20 9.58 2.16
N TRP A 334 0.54 8.80 2.95
CA TRP A 334 0.19 8.59 4.36
C TRP A 334 0.23 9.89 5.17
N VAL A 335 1.27 10.71 4.96
CA VAL A 335 1.40 12.03 5.60
C VAL A 335 0.22 12.95 5.28
N LEU A 336 -0.48 12.73 4.16
CA LEU A 336 -1.75 13.42 3.84
C LEU A 336 -2.98 12.70 4.42
N VAL A 337 -3.04 11.36 4.35
CA VAL A 337 -4.16 10.57 4.89
C VAL A 337 -4.30 10.81 6.40
N PHE A 338 -3.20 10.83 7.15
CA PHE A 338 -3.23 10.94 8.59
C PHE A 338 -3.92 12.24 9.07
N PRO A 339 -3.52 13.47 8.67
CA PRO A 339 -4.25 14.67 9.06
C PRO A 339 -5.70 14.69 8.59
N PHE A 340 -5.98 14.28 7.36
CA PHE A 340 -7.34 14.40 6.78
C PHE A 340 -8.37 13.49 7.44
N PHE A 341 -7.98 12.30 7.87
CA PHE A 341 -8.90 11.29 8.40
C PHE A 341 -8.74 11.03 9.91
N TYR A 342 -7.59 11.36 10.52
CA TYR A 342 -7.32 11.13 11.94
C TYR A 342 -7.35 12.41 12.78
N LEU A 343 -7.17 13.59 12.18
CA LEU A 343 -7.13 14.86 12.91
C LEU A 343 -8.25 15.84 12.52
N TYR A 344 -8.67 15.85 11.26
CA TYR A 344 -9.63 16.80 10.68
C TYR A 344 -11.05 16.25 10.57
#